data_AF-A0A5B8MTT3-F1
#
_entry.id   AF-A0A5B8MTT3-F1
#
_cell.length_a   1.000
_cell.length_b   1.000
_cell.length_c   1.000
_cell.angle_alpha   90.00
_cell.angle_beta   90.00
_cell.angle_gamma   90.00
#
_symmetry.space_group_name_H-M   'P 1'
#
loop_
_entity.id
_entity.type
_entity.pdbx_description
1 polymer ?
#
loop_
_entity_poly.entity_id
_entity_poly.type
_entity_poly.pdbx_seq_one_letter_code
_entity_poly.pdbx_strand_id
1 'polypeptide(L)'
;MAAGASRVGLGVALVLVVTAMVSFWNAGAASVSRTSRLFELDRLDQRWSLDGDDDLPCLPHSGTVFQDQHDGDQKIAEESGDELIIRSADKDQTWSVKAKLDKKTCSAVVDFRVPGKPNPPPVNLLATIWITFRIDNGVVVSKNTIEFTDPSGKLAKPNVPLNTWVQVLRDDDEG
;
A
#
# COMPACT_ATOMS: atom_id res chain seq x y z
N MET A 1 19.05 8.16 -62.93
CA MET A 1 20.47 7.82 -62.69
C MET A 1 20.51 6.58 -61.82
N ALA A 2 21.50 5.72 -62.09
CA ALA A 2 21.56 4.33 -61.66
C ALA A 2 21.93 4.11 -60.18
N ALA A 3 21.47 2.95 -59.69
CA ALA A 3 22.10 1.98 -58.79
C ALA A 3 22.86 2.42 -57.53
N GLY A 4 22.46 1.83 -56.40
CA GLY A 4 23.30 1.59 -55.23
C GLY A 4 22.66 0.53 -54.34
N ALA A 5 23.17 -0.71 -54.40
CA ALA A 5 22.75 -1.83 -53.57
C ALA A 5 23.82 -2.16 -52.51
N SER A 6 23.40 -2.44 -51.28
CA SER A 6 24.06 -3.33 -50.30
C SER A 6 23.06 -3.56 -49.15
N ARG A 7 22.42 -4.73 -49.02
CA ARG A 7 22.78 -5.90 -48.17
C ARG A 7 23.06 -5.54 -46.69
N VAL A 8 22.59 -6.21 -45.63
CA VAL A 8 21.81 -7.43 -45.34
C VAL A 8 21.37 -7.30 -43.86
N GLY A 9 20.22 -7.84 -43.47
CA GLY A 9 19.85 -7.98 -42.05
C GLY A 9 18.47 -8.57 -41.85
N LEU A 10 18.32 -9.88 -42.14
CA LEU A 10 17.15 -10.69 -41.79
C LEU A 10 17.02 -10.81 -40.26
N GLY A 11 15.80 -10.71 -39.74
CA GLY A 11 15.44 -11.06 -38.38
C GLY A 11 13.93 -11.07 -38.20
N VAL A 12 13.29 -12.12 -38.73
CA VAL A 12 11.85 -12.37 -38.73
C VAL A 12 11.33 -12.67 -37.31
N ALA A 13 10.17 -12.12 -37.00
CA ALA A 13 9.37 -12.37 -35.80
C ALA A 13 8.89 -13.82 -35.68
N LEU A 14 8.70 -14.33 -34.45
CA LEU A 14 7.59 -15.24 -34.18
C LEU A 14 7.26 -15.32 -32.68
N VAL A 15 6.02 -14.97 -32.36
CA VAL A 15 5.29 -15.34 -31.14
C VAL A 15 4.90 -16.82 -31.24
N LEU A 16 5.04 -17.62 -30.18
CA LEU A 16 4.15 -18.77 -29.95
C LEU A 16 4.24 -19.31 -28.51
N VAL A 17 3.09 -19.23 -27.83
CA VAL A 17 2.69 -20.00 -26.66
C VAL A 17 2.35 -21.42 -27.12
N VAL A 18 2.92 -22.48 -26.54
CA VAL A 18 2.26 -23.80 -26.50
C VAL A 18 2.70 -24.62 -25.27
N THR A 19 1.69 -25.04 -24.51
CA THR A 19 1.62 -26.07 -23.47
C THR A 19 2.09 -27.46 -23.97
N ALA A 20 2.74 -28.27 -23.13
CA ALA A 20 2.87 -29.71 -23.41
C ALA A 20 2.71 -30.55 -22.13
N MET A 21 1.72 -31.45 -22.18
CA MET A 21 1.42 -32.48 -21.18
C MET A 21 2.33 -33.72 -21.36
N VAL A 22 2.67 -34.30 -20.21
CA VAL A 22 2.90 -35.72 -19.84
C VAL A 22 3.12 -36.75 -20.96
N SER A 23 4.21 -37.51 -20.84
CA SER A 23 4.25 -38.94 -21.18
C SER A 23 5.28 -39.67 -20.32
N PHE A 24 4.84 -40.77 -19.72
CA PHE A 24 5.60 -41.73 -18.90
C PHE A 24 6.54 -42.59 -19.75
N TRP A 25 7.74 -42.88 -19.24
CA TRP A 25 8.35 -44.20 -19.32
C TRP A 25 9.34 -44.39 -18.15
N ASN A 26 9.32 -45.59 -17.56
CA ASN A 26 9.89 -45.93 -16.27
C ASN A 26 10.96 -47.01 -16.47
N ALA A 27 12.20 -46.78 -16.03
CA ALA A 27 13.17 -47.84 -15.70
C ALA A 27 14.46 -47.27 -15.05
N GLY A 28 14.68 -47.60 -13.77
CA GLY A 28 15.98 -48.02 -13.24
C GLY A 28 16.99 -46.97 -12.76
N ALA A 29 17.17 -46.92 -11.43
CA ALA A 29 18.19 -46.21 -10.65
C ALA A 29 19.66 -46.57 -11.06
N ALA A 30 20.73 -45.82 -10.79
CA ALA A 30 21.01 -44.87 -9.71
C ALA A 30 22.22 -43.93 -10.01
N SER A 31 22.25 -42.81 -9.27
CA SER A 31 23.41 -42.12 -8.68
C SER A 31 24.08 -40.93 -9.40
N VAL A 32 24.10 -39.83 -8.63
CA VAL A 32 24.83 -38.56 -8.72
C VAL A 32 24.42 -37.56 -9.81
N SER A 33 23.62 -36.55 -9.43
CA SER A 33 23.91 -35.15 -9.79
C SER A 33 23.09 -34.18 -8.92
N ARG A 34 23.72 -33.07 -8.54
CA ARG A 34 23.11 -31.90 -7.90
C ARG A 34 21.86 -31.48 -8.67
N THR A 35 20.72 -31.39 -7.98
CA THR A 35 19.61 -30.55 -8.41
C THR A 35 18.84 -30.07 -7.18
N SER A 36 18.96 -28.77 -6.96
CA SER A 36 17.84 -27.87 -6.70
C SER A 36 16.94 -28.21 -5.52
N ARG A 37 17.15 -27.49 -4.41
CA ARG A 37 16.09 -27.17 -3.44
C ARG A 37 14.95 -26.50 -4.19
N LEU A 38 14.02 -27.29 -4.71
CA LEU A 38 12.73 -26.82 -5.14
C LEU A 38 11.78 -27.03 -3.97
N PHE A 39 11.46 -25.90 -3.33
CA PHE A 39 10.24 -25.66 -2.58
C PHE A 39 9.92 -26.64 -1.45
N GLU A 40 10.62 -26.47 -0.34
CA GLU A 40 10.06 -26.75 0.99
C GLU A 40 9.16 -25.57 1.40
N LEU A 41 8.05 -25.41 0.67
CA LEU A 41 6.95 -24.51 0.99
C LEU A 41 5.76 -25.34 1.52
N ASP A 42 5.98 -26.11 2.59
CA ASP A 42 4.93 -26.97 3.14
C ASP A 42 4.83 -26.87 4.68
N ARG A 43 5.16 -25.69 5.25
CA ARG A 43 5.04 -25.50 6.70
C ARG A 43 4.68 -24.10 7.21
N LEU A 44 4.02 -23.27 6.39
CA LEU A 44 3.44 -22.00 6.85
C LEU A 44 1.95 -21.83 6.51
N ASP A 45 1.25 -22.90 6.12
CA ASP A 45 -0.14 -22.85 5.64
C ASP A 45 -1.21 -23.17 6.71
N GLN A 46 -0.98 -22.86 7.98
CA GLN A 46 -1.99 -23.08 9.04
C GLN A 46 -2.11 -21.95 10.06
N ARG A 47 -2.18 -20.70 9.60
CA ARG A 47 -2.60 -19.59 10.47
C ARG A 47 -3.29 -18.44 9.75
N TRP A 48 -4.03 -18.72 8.68
CA TRP A 48 -4.87 -17.73 8.02
C TRP A 48 -6.23 -18.41 7.87
N SER A 49 -7.09 -18.23 8.88
CA SER A 49 -8.42 -18.84 8.93
C SER A 49 -9.25 -18.25 7.80
N LEU A 50 -9.71 -19.09 6.89
CA LEU A 50 -10.66 -18.74 5.83
C LEU A 50 -12.09 -18.66 6.38
N ASP A 51 -12.28 -17.87 7.43
CA ASP A 51 -13.59 -17.49 7.96
C ASP A 51 -13.78 -15.99 7.70
N GLY A 52 -14.23 -15.61 6.49
CA GLY A 52 -14.81 -14.30 6.20
C GLY A 52 -14.06 -13.07 6.73
N ASP A 53 -12.80 -12.90 6.32
CA ASP A 53 -11.85 -11.87 6.78
C ASP A 53 -12.19 -10.46 6.25
N ASP A 54 -13.35 -9.93 6.67
CA ASP A 54 -13.77 -8.52 6.51
C ASP A 54 -13.12 -7.61 7.60
N ASP A 55 -12.16 -8.11 8.40
CA ASP A 55 -11.66 -7.44 9.60
C ASP A 55 -10.13 -7.22 9.61
N LEU A 56 -9.50 -7.13 8.42
CA LEU A 56 -8.15 -6.59 8.33
C LEU A 56 -8.21 -5.07 8.62
N PRO A 57 -7.51 -4.58 9.67
CA PRO A 57 -7.59 -3.18 10.04
C PRO A 57 -6.93 -2.31 8.96
N CYS A 58 -7.57 -1.19 8.62
CA CYS A 58 -7.04 -0.20 7.68
C CYS A 58 -5.83 0.53 8.27
N LEU A 59 -5.80 0.72 9.59
CA LEU A 59 -4.67 1.27 10.34
C LEU A 59 -4.46 0.47 11.63
N PRO A 60 -3.24 0.48 12.19
CA PRO A 60 -3.02 -0.06 13.52
C PRO A 60 -3.98 0.56 14.55
N HIS A 61 -4.45 -0.25 15.50
CA HIS A 61 -5.25 0.24 16.62
C HIS A 61 -4.45 1.12 17.58
N SER A 62 -3.13 1.00 17.55
CA SER A 62 -2.23 1.92 18.22
C SER A 62 -1.96 3.16 17.37
N GLY A 63 -1.94 4.33 18.01
CA GLY A 63 -1.58 5.61 17.41
C GLY A 63 -0.32 5.54 16.55
N THR A 64 -0.51 5.68 15.24
CA THR A 64 0.55 5.77 14.24
C THR A 64 0.86 7.23 13.97
N VAL A 65 2.15 7.59 13.96
CA VAL A 65 2.59 8.97 13.70
C VAL A 65 2.73 9.17 12.19
N PHE A 66 2.14 10.24 11.69
CA PHE A 66 2.25 10.66 10.30
C PHE A 66 2.84 12.06 10.19
N GLN A 67 3.64 12.27 9.15
CA GLN A 67 4.12 13.58 8.74
C GLN A 67 3.12 14.21 7.77
N ASP A 68 2.54 15.34 8.17
CA ASP A 68 1.72 16.19 7.33
C ASP A 68 2.61 16.87 6.29
N GLN A 69 2.42 16.55 5.00
CA GLN A 69 3.27 17.08 3.94
C GLN A 69 2.90 18.52 3.54
N HIS A 70 1.67 18.96 3.85
CA HIS A 70 1.25 20.33 3.56
C HIS A 70 1.69 21.31 4.65
N ASP A 71 1.47 20.96 5.92
CA ASP A 71 1.68 21.86 7.05
C ASP A 71 3.03 21.65 7.77
N GLY A 72 3.69 20.51 7.54
CA GLY A 72 5.02 20.22 8.10
C GLY A 72 5.02 19.75 9.56
N ASP A 73 3.87 19.65 10.21
CA ASP A 73 3.73 19.10 11.57
C ASP A 73 3.37 17.59 11.56
N GLN A 74 3.32 17.00 12.75
CA GLN A 74 3.01 15.58 12.90
C GLN A 74 1.62 15.37 13.49
N LYS A 75 0.98 14.31 13.03
CA LYS A 75 -0.36 13.88 13.47
C LYS A 75 -0.31 12.44 13.95
N ILE A 76 -1.23 12.07 14.83
CA ILE A 76 -1.42 10.68 15.23
C ILE A 76 -2.78 10.22 14.72
N ALA A 77 -2.81 9.11 14.00
CA ALA A 77 -4.03 8.46 13.55
C ALA A 77 -4.07 7.00 14.01
N GLU A 78 -5.25 6.53 14.40
CA GLU A 78 -5.49 5.14 14.78
C GLU A 78 -6.91 4.70 14.40
N GLU A 79 -7.05 3.39 14.30
CA GLU A 79 -8.33 2.74 14.10
C GLU A 79 -8.89 2.26 15.45
N SER A 80 -10.10 2.69 15.80
CA SER A 80 -10.78 2.25 17.02
C SER A 80 -12.20 1.78 16.68
N GLY A 81 -12.38 0.47 16.51
CA GLY A 81 -13.64 -0.09 15.99
C GLY A 81 -13.92 0.46 14.58
N ASP A 82 -15.11 1.03 14.37
CA ASP A 82 -15.52 1.65 13.10
C ASP A 82 -15.15 3.13 12.99
N GLU A 83 -14.23 3.61 13.84
CA GLU A 83 -13.78 5.01 13.84
C GLU A 83 -12.33 5.14 13.40
N LEU A 84 -12.07 6.12 12.52
CA LEU A 84 -10.77 6.74 12.35
C LEU A 84 -10.65 7.88 13.38
N ILE A 85 -9.68 7.77 14.28
CA ILE A 85 -9.38 8.79 15.28
C ILE A 85 -8.10 9.52 14.86
N ILE A 86 -8.15 10.84 14.74
CA ILE A 86 -7.00 11.68 14.40
C ILE A 86 -6.81 12.75 15.46
N ARG A 87 -5.58 12.94 15.94
CA ARG A 87 -5.20 13.98 16.92
C ARG A 87 -3.87 14.62 16.56
N SER A 88 -3.59 15.75 17.19
CA SER A 88 -2.26 16.36 17.13
C SER A 88 -1.18 15.45 17.75
N ALA A 89 0.02 15.42 17.17
CA ALA A 89 1.20 14.88 17.86
C ALA A 89 1.88 15.93 18.75
N ASP A 90 1.60 17.21 18.51
CA ASP A 90 2.03 18.33 19.37
C ASP A 90 1.21 18.33 20.66
N LYS A 91 1.93 18.30 21.80
CA LYS A 91 1.35 18.21 23.15
C LYS A 91 0.66 19.50 23.59
N ASP A 92 0.99 20.63 22.96
CA ASP A 92 0.37 21.92 23.26
C ASP A 92 -0.98 22.10 22.53
N GLN A 93 -1.32 21.17 21.62
CA GLN A 93 -2.59 21.14 20.91
C GLN A 93 -3.45 19.97 21.39
N THR A 94 -4.68 20.26 21.81
CA THR A 94 -5.57 19.26 22.44
C THR A 94 -6.71 18.79 21.53
N TRP A 95 -6.68 19.11 20.24
CA TRP A 95 -7.75 18.75 19.33
C TRP A 95 -7.69 17.27 18.92
N SER A 96 -8.87 16.68 18.75
CA SER A 96 -9.06 15.33 18.25
C SER A 96 -10.34 15.30 17.40
N VAL A 97 -10.32 14.53 16.32
CA VAL A 97 -11.47 14.28 15.44
C VAL A 97 -11.72 12.79 15.35
N LYS A 98 -13.00 12.43 15.30
CA LYS A 98 -13.46 11.07 15.03
C LYS A 98 -14.27 11.08 13.75
N ALA A 99 -14.01 10.13 12.87
CA ALA A 99 -14.75 9.95 11.64
C ALA A 99 -15.14 8.48 11.48
N LYS A 100 -16.32 8.22 10.91
CA LYS A 100 -16.74 6.87 10.59
C LYS A 100 -15.85 6.31 9.48
N LEU A 101 -15.21 5.18 9.74
CA LEU A 101 -14.34 4.47 8.82
C LEU A 101 -15.13 3.40 8.07
N ASP A 102 -15.11 3.48 6.75
CA ASP A 102 -15.56 2.38 5.89
C ASP A 102 -14.41 1.38 5.71
N LYS A 103 -14.52 0.23 6.38
CA LYS A 103 -13.52 -0.86 6.34
C LYS A 103 -13.31 -1.45 4.96
N LYS A 104 -14.30 -1.36 4.07
CA LYS A 104 -14.22 -1.95 2.73
C LYS A 104 -13.37 -1.12 1.80
N THR A 105 -13.38 0.20 1.99
CA THR A 105 -12.66 1.16 1.14
C THR A 105 -11.50 1.82 1.87
N CYS A 106 -11.32 1.52 3.15
CA CYS A 106 -10.40 2.18 4.06
C CYS A 106 -10.46 3.72 3.96
N SER A 107 -11.69 4.24 3.92
CA SER A 107 -11.94 5.67 3.74
C SER A 107 -12.86 6.25 4.81
N ALA A 108 -12.71 7.54 5.09
CA ALA A 108 -13.52 8.26 6.06
C ALA A 108 -13.70 9.72 5.64
N VAL A 109 -14.91 10.26 5.80
CA VAL A 109 -15.16 11.70 5.64
C VAL A 109 -14.88 12.39 6.96
N VAL A 110 -13.84 13.23 7.00
CA VAL A 110 -13.32 13.88 8.21
C VAL A 110 -13.73 15.35 8.24
N ASP A 111 -14.38 15.77 9.33
CA ASP A 111 -14.63 17.18 9.62
C ASP A 111 -13.62 17.70 10.63
N PHE A 112 -12.63 18.44 10.14
CA PHE A 112 -11.57 19.01 10.97
C PHE A 112 -12.01 20.26 11.76
N ARG A 113 -13.26 20.74 11.62
CA ARG A 113 -13.77 21.91 12.36
C ARG A 113 -14.15 21.53 13.80
N VAL A 114 -13.15 21.08 14.56
CA VAL A 114 -13.27 20.68 15.96
C VAL A 114 -12.67 21.75 16.88
N PRO A 115 -13.12 21.85 18.15
CA PRO A 115 -12.55 22.78 19.11
C PRO A 115 -11.04 22.61 19.27
N GLY A 116 -10.31 23.74 19.32
CA GLY A 116 -8.87 23.76 19.57
C GLY A 116 -7.97 23.48 18.37
N LYS A 117 -8.51 23.08 17.21
CA LYS A 117 -7.70 22.93 16.00
C LYS A 117 -7.45 24.30 15.34
N PRO A 118 -6.20 24.72 15.13
CA PRO A 118 -5.91 25.95 14.39
C PRO A 118 -6.26 25.76 12.90
N ASN A 119 -6.88 26.78 12.32
CA ASN A 119 -7.11 26.92 10.88
C ASN A 119 -7.66 25.65 10.17
N PRO A 120 -8.79 25.08 10.60
CA PRO A 120 -9.34 23.89 9.95
C PRO A 120 -9.79 24.21 8.51
N PRO A 121 -9.70 23.24 7.58
CA PRO A 121 -10.25 23.39 6.24
C PRO A 121 -11.75 23.76 6.30
N PRO A 122 -12.25 24.61 5.39
CA PRO A 122 -13.64 25.07 5.41
C PRO A 122 -14.65 24.02 4.91
N VAL A 123 -14.18 22.82 4.56
CA VAL A 123 -14.95 21.69 4.02
C VAL A 123 -14.51 20.40 4.68
N ASN A 124 -15.37 19.37 4.61
CA ASN A 124 -15.00 18.03 5.03
C ASN A 124 -14.07 17.42 3.97
N LEU A 125 -13.05 16.70 4.41
CA LEU A 125 -12.11 16.03 3.53
C LEU A 125 -12.38 14.53 3.51
N LEU A 126 -12.24 13.90 2.35
CA LEU A 126 -12.22 12.46 2.25
C LEU A 126 -10.78 11.99 2.52
N ALA A 127 -10.60 11.28 3.62
CA ALA A 127 -9.38 10.57 3.95
C ALA A 127 -9.45 9.17 3.35
N THR A 128 -8.45 8.78 2.56
CA THR A 128 -8.28 7.41 2.07
C THR A 128 -6.95 6.87 2.56
N ILE A 129 -6.99 5.74 3.27
CA ILE A 129 -5.81 5.08 3.81
C ILE A 129 -5.26 4.12 2.77
N TRP A 130 -3.97 4.24 2.48
CA TRP A 130 -3.25 3.42 1.52
C TRP A 130 -2.04 2.76 2.17
N ILE A 131 -1.75 1.53 1.75
CA ILE A 131 -0.46 0.88 2.01
C ILE A 131 0.47 1.22 0.84
N THR A 132 1.52 1.97 1.12
CA THR A 132 2.61 2.21 0.17
C THR A 132 3.74 1.24 0.44
N PHE A 133 4.39 0.75 -0.61
CA PHE A 133 5.52 -0.15 -0.47
C PHE A 133 6.63 0.17 -1.45
N ARG A 134 7.84 -0.21 -1.08
CA ARG A 134 9.00 -0.28 -1.96
C ARG A 134 9.68 -1.63 -1.81
N ILE A 135 10.48 -1.98 -2.81
CA ILE A 135 11.36 -3.15 -2.74
C ILE A 135 12.77 -2.64 -2.49
N ASP A 136 13.40 -3.15 -1.44
CA ASP A 136 14.75 -2.77 -0.99
C ASP A 136 15.56 -4.05 -0.80
N ASN A 137 16.59 -4.28 -1.63
CA ASN A 137 17.40 -5.50 -1.64
C ASN A 137 16.59 -6.82 -1.65
N GLY A 138 15.45 -6.84 -2.35
CA GLY A 138 14.55 -8.00 -2.43
C GLY A 138 13.59 -8.14 -1.24
N VAL A 139 13.59 -7.19 -0.30
CA VAL A 139 12.67 -7.11 0.84
C VAL A 139 11.58 -6.09 0.56
N VAL A 140 10.32 -6.43 0.83
CA VAL A 140 9.20 -5.48 0.77
C VAL A 140 9.19 -4.66 2.06
N VAL A 141 9.31 -3.34 1.92
CA VAL A 141 9.18 -2.39 3.02
C VAL A 141 7.94 -1.55 2.75
N SER A 142 7.01 -1.53 3.71
CA SER A 142 5.74 -0.82 3.57
C SER A 142 5.52 0.22 4.66
N LYS A 143 4.67 1.20 4.34
CA LYS A 143 4.20 2.25 5.26
C LYS A 143 2.77 2.61 4.93
N ASN A 144 2.01 3.03 5.92
CA ASN A 144 0.71 3.65 5.71
C ASN A 144 0.87 5.08 5.19
N THR A 145 -0.06 5.48 4.34
CA THR A 145 -0.26 6.88 3.93
C THR A 145 -1.74 7.21 3.98
N ILE A 146 -2.08 8.45 4.31
CA ILE A 146 -3.46 8.94 4.29
C ILE A 146 -3.53 10.05 3.27
N GLU A 147 -4.25 9.82 2.19
CA GLU A 147 -4.52 10.83 1.16
C GLU A 147 -5.78 11.60 1.52
N PHE A 148 -5.73 12.93 1.43
CA PHE A 148 -6.89 13.79 1.64
C PHE A 148 -7.31 14.45 0.34
N THR A 149 -8.57 14.30 -0.02
CA THR A 149 -9.21 14.96 -1.16
C THR A 149 -10.42 15.78 -0.71
N ASP A 150 -10.83 16.76 -1.52
CA ASP A 150 -12.07 17.52 -1.29
C ASP A 150 -13.18 17.04 -2.23
N PRO A 151 -14.10 16.17 -1.76
CA PRO A 151 -15.17 15.65 -2.60
C PRO A 151 -16.15 16.74 -3.08
N SER A 152 -16.20 17.90 -2.42
CA SER A 152 -17.08 19.01 -2.83
C SER A 152 -16.56 19.79 -4.03
N GLY A 153 -15.25 19.70 -4.32
CA GLY A 153 -14.64 20.44 -5.42
C GLY A 153 -14.30 21.90 -5.11
N LYS A 154 -14.43 22.36 -3.86
CA LYS A 154 -14.30 23.78 -3.47
C LYS A 154 -12.85 24.24 -3.35
N LEU A 155 -11.97 23.38 -2.84
CA LEU A 155 -10.53 23.65 -2.65
C LEU A 155 -9.70 23.18 -3.86
N ALA A 156 -10.04 22.00 -4.40
CA ALA A 156 -9.47 21.44 -5.62
C ALA A 156 -10.49 20.52 -6.28
N LYS A 157 -10.21 20.03 -7.49
CA LYS A 157 -11.07 19.02 -8.14
C LYS A 157 -11.17 17.76 -7.25
N PRO A 158 -12.33 17.07 -7.19
CA PRO A 158 -12.55 15.97 -6.24
C PRO A 158 -11.52 14.84 -6.20
N ASN A 159 -10.87 14.55 -7.33
CA ASN A 159 -9.88 13.46 -7.43
C ASN A 159 -8.43 13.98 -7.45
N VAL A 160 -8.20 15.21 -7.00
CA VAL A 160 -6.87 15.79 -6.87
C VAL A 160 -6.51 15.80 -5.38
N PRO A 161 -5.42 15.11 -4.97
CA PRO A 161 -4.95 15.14 -3.60
C PRO A 161 -4.66 16.58 -3.15
N LEU A 162 -5.21 16.97 -2.01
CA LEU A 162 -4.90 18.22 -1.33
C LEU A 162 -3.68 18.07 -0.43
N ASN A 163 -3.56 16.91 0.19
CA ASN A 163 -2.49 16.57 1.10
C ASN A 163 -2.32 15.05 1.14
N THR A 164 -1.13 14.62 1.51
CA THR A 164 -0.86 13.22 1.82
C THR A 164 -0.08 13.21 3.13
N TRP A 165 -0.53 12.41 4.09
CA TRP A 165 0.19 12.17 5.33
C TRP A 165 0.94 10.87 5.20
N VAL A 166 2.24 10.88 5.51
CA VAL A 166 3.11 9.71 5.34
C VAL A 166 3.53 9.20 6.71
N GLN A 167 3.37 7.90 6.98
CA GLN A 167 3.79 7.30 8.24
C GLN A 167 5.28 7.53 8.46
N VAL A 168 5.62 8.04 9.65
CA VAL A 168 6.98 8.10 10.15
C VAL A 168 7.26 6.75 10.81
N LEU A 169 8.28 6.04 10.33
CA LEU A 169 8.74 4.86 11.05
C LEU A 169 9.49 5.37 12.27
N ARG A 170 9.23 4.79 13.44
CA ARG A 170 10.08 5.05 14.60
C ARG A 170 11.37 4.26 14.39
N ASP A 171 12.47 4.78 14.91
CA ASP A 171 13.81 4.19 14.76
C ASP A 171 13.98 2.83 15.49
N ASP A 172 12.89 2.31 16.07
CA ASP A 172 12.82 1.05 16.82
C ASP A 172 12.90 -0.19 15.90
N ASP A 173 12.77 -0.03 14.58
CA ASP A 173 12.72 -1.11 13.58
C ASP A 173 14.09 -1.41 12.91
N GLU A 174 15.19 -0.76 13.32
CA GLU A 174 16.56 -1.14 12.97
C GLU A 174 17.17 -2.04 14.07
N GLY A 175 16.71 -3.29 14.12
CA GLY A 175 17.30 -4.37 14.92
C GLY A 175 18.18 -5.31 14.10
#